data_AF-A0A511T0X4-F1
#
_entry.id   AF-A0A511T0X4-F1
#
_cell.length_a   1.000
_cell.length_b   1.000
_cell.length_c   1.000
_cell.angle_alpha   90.00
_cell.angle_beta   90.00
_cell.angle_gamma   90.00
#
_symmetry.space_group_name_H-M   'P 1'
#
loop_
_entity.id
_entity.type
_entity.pdbx_description
1 polymer ?
#
loop_
_entity_poly.entity_id
_entity_poly.type
_entity_poly.pdbx_seq_one_letter_code
_entity_poly.pdbx_strand_id
1 'polypeptide(L)'
;MTPLEVWNLPVLGHELWELLSTPRVEADRKAGVPEHELATRLMPALASALESLVRQHKVDAVWLSGGLACLDGFEQALTAATTKLDRPVVLAASPRFAPVHAGLRLLKSSVSAREALCLDVGQTSLKCASRETLQVFERDTTVLPRLFIGMPRPEDGHHITAAVRFLAGALRALPRDTSVDALCLALPCPLDEALVPGGCTYGWEGHSTLVADILAEARLPGGGEVLVLNDAELAAEAARGDSRLASHRRILCLTLGFGPGGALLVRD
;
A
#
# COMPACT_ATOMS: atom_id res chain seq x y z
N MET A 1 4.89 15.26 -4.02
CA MET A 1 4.08 14.08 -4.36
C MET A 1 2.63 14.41 -4.03
N THR A 2 1.67 13.93 -4.82
CA THR A 2 0.25 14.24 -4.62
C THR A 2 -0.57 12.96 -4.60
N PRO A 3 -1.29 12.61 -3.52
CA PRO A 3 -2.21 11.48 -3.52
C PRO A 3 -3.29 11.65 -4.59
N LEU A 4 -3.74 10.53 -5.19
CA LEU A 4 -4.79 10.51 -6.20
C LEU A 4 -5.93 9.61 -5.76
N GLU A 5 -7.15 10.13 -5.86
CA GLU A 5 -8.37 9.37 -5.62
C GLU A 5 -8.71 8.51 -6.86
N VAL A 6 -8.10 7.34 -6.98
CA VAL A 6 -8.25 6.46 -8.17
C VAL A 6 -9.29 5.35 -8.02
N TRP A 7 -9.67 5.02 -6.80
CA TRP A 7 -10.64 3.95 -6.48
C TRP A 7 -12.02 4.13 -7.12
N ASN A 8 -12.58 5.35 -7.12
CA ASN A 8 -13.87 5.70 -7.70
C ASN A 8 -13.77 6.07 -9.19
N LEU A 9 -12.61 5.85 -9.84
CA LEU A 9 -12.42 6.14 -11.25
C LEU A 9 -13.43 5.32 -12.08
N PRO A 10 -14.29 5.94 -12.90
CA PRO A 10 -15.23 5.22 -13.74
C PRO A 10 -14.48 4.47 -14.85
N VAL A 11 -14.59 3.15 -14.86
CA VAL A 11 -13.93 2.26 -15.82
C VAL A 11 -14.91 1.18 -16.24
N LEU A 12 -15.15 1.04 -17.56
CA LEU A 12 -16.02 0.02 -18.12
C LEU A 12 -17.44 -0.01 -17.50
N GLY A 13 -17.97 1.15 -17.08
CA GLY A 13 -19.30 1.27 -16.47
C GLY A 13 -19.37 1.02 -14.96
N HIS A 14 -18.23 0.79 -14.31
CA HIS A 14 -18.11 0.51 -12.87
C HIS A 14 -17.08 1.43 -12.22
N GLU A 15 -17.02 1.46 -10.89
CA GLU A 15 -15.90 2.05 -10.17
C GLU A 15 -14.69 1.11 -10.24
N LEU A 16 -13.48 1.66 -10.39
CA LEU A 16 -12.27 0.86 -10.58
C LEU A 16 -12.05 -0.18 -9.46
N TRP A 17 -12.39 0.16 -8.20
CA TRP A 17 -12.26 -0.78 -7.09
C TRP A 17 -13.17 -2.02 -7.22
N GLU A 18 -14.29 -1.95 -7.94
CA GLU A 18 -15.15 -3.10 -8.17
C GLU A 18 -14.48 -4.12 -9.12
N LEU A 19 -13.63 -3.62 -10.03
CA LEU A 19 -12.99 -4.42 -11.08
C LEU A 19 -11.54 -4.80 -10.78
N LEU A 20 -10.82 -3.99 -10.01
CA LEU A 20 -9.39 -4.12 -9.77
C LEU A 20 -9.10 -4.18 -8.27
N SER A 21 -9.50 -5.29 -7.64
CA SER A 21 -9.46 -5.44 -6.18
C SER A 21 -9.29 -6.88 -5.73
N THR A 22 -8.80 -7.04 -4.50
CA THR A 22 -8.69 -8.38 -3.89
C THR A 22 -10.05 -9.06 -3.75
N PRO A 23 -11.13 -8.40 -3.27
CA PRO A 23 -12.46 -9.00 -3.24
C PRO A 23 -12.93 -9.55 -4.60
N ARG A 24 -12.65 -8.83 -5.69
CA ARG A 24 -12.97 -9.27 -7.06
C ARG A 24 -12.21 -10.55 -7.43
N VAL A 25 -10.92 -10.62 -7.14
CA VAL A 25 -10.08 -11.81 -7.40
C VAL A 25 -10.52 -13.00 -6.55
N GLU A 26 -10.84 -12.78 -5.28
CA GLU A 26 -11.37 -13.82 -4.39
C GLU A 26 -12.72 -14.36 -4.87
N ALA A 27 -13.57 -13.50 -5.43
CA ALA A 27 -14.82 -13.94 -6.06
C ALA A 27 -14.56 -14.83 -7.29
N ASP A 28 -13.59 -14.49 -8.13
CA ASP A 28 -13.18 -15.32 -9.27
C ASP A 28 -12.63 -16.68 -8.82
N ARG A 29 -11.77 -16.71 -7.80
CA ARG A 29 -11.26 -17.97 -7.21
C ARG A 29 -12.41 -18.86 -6.72
N LYS A 30 -13.37 -18.28 -5.99
CA LYS A 30 -14.57 -19.01 -5.53
C LYS A 30 -15.45 -19.51 -6.67
N ALA A 31 -15.46 -18.79 -7.80
CA ALA A 31 -16.17 -19.19 -9.01
C ALA A 31 -15.41 -20.25 -9.84
N GLY A 32 -14.23 -20.70 -9.39
CA GLY A 32 -13.44 -21.75 -10.05
C GLY A 32 -12.59 -21.24 -11.21
N VAL A 33 -12.33 -19.93 -11.30
CA VAL A 33 -11.38 -19.39 -12.28
C VAL A 33 -9.97 -19.90 -11.97
N PRO A 34 -9.25 -20.48 -12.95
CA PRO A 34 -7.87 -20.93 -12.75
C PRO A 34 -6.92 -19.80 -12.34
N GLU A 35 -5.96 -20.09 -11.45
CA GLU A 35 -5.04 -19.08 -10.88
C GLU A 35 -4.27 -18.30 -11.97
N HIS A 36 -3.80 -18.99 -13.01
CA HIS A 36 -3.08 -18.38 -14.13
C HIS A 36 -3.95 -17.48 -15.03
N GLU A 37 -5.27 -17.52 -14.90
CA GLU A 37 -6.18 -16.63 -15.63
C GLU A 37 -6.53 -15.36 -14.85
N LEU A 38 -6.33 -15.34 -13.53
CA LEU A 38 -6.78 -14.24 -12.66
C LEU A 38 -6.16 -12.91 -13.07
N ALA A 39 -4.85 -12.88 -13.35
CA ALA A 39 -4.18 -11.66 -13.77
C ALA A 39 -4.75 -11.12 -15.09
N THR A 40 -4.95 -11.97 -16.09
CA THR A 40 -5.50 -11.60 -17.40
C THR A 40 -6.89 -10.97 -17.27
N ARG A 41 -7.73 -11.45 -16.34
CA ARG A 41 -9.08 -10.91 -16.11
C ARG A 41 -9.09 -9.50 -15.53
N LEU A 42 -8.00 -9.08 -14.86
CA LEU A 42 -7.84 -7.71 -14.34
C LEU A 42 -7.40 -6.71 -15.42
N MET A 43 -6.77 -7.20 -16.50
CA MET A 43 -6.11 -6.34 -17.49
C MET A 43 -7.04 -5.36 -18.23
N PRO A 44 -8.27 -5.71 -18.63
CA PRO A 44 -9.16 -4.75 -19.29
C PRO A 44 -9.44 -3.51 -18.43
N ALA A 45 -9.71 -3.71 -17.14
CA ALA A 45 -9.95 -2.62 -16.21
C ALA A 45 -8.67 -1.81 -15.95
N LEU A 46 -7.53 -2.49 -15.73
CA LEU A 46 -6.25 -1.81 -15.53
C LEU A 46 -5.85 -0.98 -16.76
N ALA A 47 -5.93 -1.54 -17.97
CA ALA A 47 -5.57 -0.81 -19.19
C ALA A 47 -6.45 0.42 -19.42
N SER A 48 -7.76 0.31 -19.21
CA SER A 48 -8.70 1.44 -19.34
C SER A 48 -8.46 2.52 -18.27
N ALA A 49 -8.15 2.11 -17.04
CA ALA A 49 -7.74 3.02 -15.97
C ALA A 49 -6.45 3.76 -16.32
N LEU A 50 -5.42 3.04 -16.77
CA LEU A 50 -4.13 3.61 -17.17
C LEU A 50 -4.28 4.60 -18.32
N GLU A 51 -5.04 4.27 -19.37
CA GLU A 51 -5.29 5.18 -20.49
C GLU A 51 -5.94 6.50 -20.03
N SER A 52 -6.90 6.40 -19.11
CA SER A 52 -7.60 7.56 -18.56
C SER A 52 -6.68 8.43 -17.69
N LEU A 53 -6.00 7.81 -16.72
CA LEU A 53 -5.13 8.50 -15.77
C LEU A 53 -3.90 9.10 -16.45
N VAL A 54 -3.31 8.40 -17.43
CA VAL A 54 -2.15 8.90 -18.17
C VAL A 54 -2.49 10.19 -18.93
N ARG A 55 -3.65 10.21 -19.60
CA ARG A 55 -4.13 11.41 -20.30
C ARG A 55 -4.47 12.53 -19.34
N GLN A 56 -5.24 12.23 -18.29
CA GLN A 56 -5.71 13.21 -17.32
C GLN A 56 -4.55 13.92 -16.61
N HIS A 57 -3.53 13.17 -16.16
CA HIS A 57 -2.44 13.72 -15.36
C HIS A 57 -1.18 14.07 -16.17
N LYS A 58 -1.19 13.79 -17.48
CA LYS A 58 -0.09 14.04 -18.42
C LYS A 58 1.23 13.46 -17.89
N VAL A 59 1.18 12.19 -17.51
CA VAL A 59 2.34 11.47 -16.95
C VAL A 59 3.24 10.99 -18.07
N ASP A 60 4.54 10.90 -17.78
CA ASP A 60 5.55 10.40 -18.71
C ASP A 60 5.93 8.94 -18.45
N ALA A 61 5.59 8.39 -17.28
CA ALA A 61 5.69 6.96 -16.96
C ALA A 61 4.65 6.51 -15.93
N VAL A 62 4.42 5.20 -15.86
CA VAL A 62 3.62 4.54 -14.83
C VAL A 62 4.50 3.57 -14.05
N TRP A 63 4.30 3.52 -12.74
CA TRP A 63 4.90 2.53 -11.86
C TRP A 63 3.82 1.77 -11.09
N LEU A 64 3.89 0.43 -11.11
CA LEU A 64 2.91 -0.44 -10.48
C LEU A 64 3.55 -1.27 -9.36
N SER A 65 2.83 -1.40 -8.25
CA SER A 65 3.17 -2.31 -7.17
C SER A 65 1.92 -2.88 -6.49
N GLY A 66 2.09 -3.63 -5.40
CA GLY A 66 0.99 -4.21 -4.62
C GLY A 66 0.83 -5.72 -4.79
N GLY A 67 -0.04 -6.30 -3.95
CA GLY A 67 -0.21 -7.74 -3.85
C GLY A 67 -0.85 -8.40 -5.08
N LEU A 68 -1.76 -7.71 -5.78
CA LEU A 68 -2.37 -8.24 -7.01
C LEU A 68 -1.37 -8.29 -8.18
N ALA A 69 -0.34 -7.46 -8.13
CA ALA A 69 0.73 -7.48 -9.13
C ALA A 69 1.68 -8.69 -8.96
N CYS A 70 1.45 -9.52 -7.94
CA CYS A 70 2.14 -10.79 -7.72
C CYS A 70 1.34 -12.02 -8.22
N LEU A 71 0.19 -11.82 -8.89
CA LEU A 71 -0.54 -12.93 -9.49
C LEU A 71 0.28 -13.60 -10.60
N ASP A 72 0.08 -14.90 -10.78
CA ASP A 72 0.77 -15.66 -11.82
C ASP A 72 0.47 -15.07 -13.22
N GLY A 73 1.51 -14.86 -14.01
CA GLY A 73 1.38 -14.30 -15.37
C GLY A 73 1.12 -12.78 -15.42
N PHE A 74 1.12 -12.06 -14.28
CA PHE A 74 0.75 -10.65 -14.24
C PHE A 74 1.63 -9.76 -15.13
N GLU A 75 2.95 -9.93 -15.10
CA GLU A 75 3.86 -9.10 -15.89
C GLU A 75 3.67 -9.30 -17.40
N GLN A 76 3.46 -10.55 -17.84
CA GLN A 76 3.21 -10.88 -19.25
C GLN A 76 1.87 -10.30 -19.70
N ALA A 77 0.82 -10.47 -18.88
CA ALA A 77 -0.51 -9.93 -19.15
C ALA A 77 -0.51 -8.39 -19.19
N LEU A 78 0.20 -7.75 -18.25
CA LEU A 78 0.39 -6.30 -18.21
C LEU A 78 1.08 -5.79 -19.47
N THR A 79 2.17 -6.43 -19.87
CA THR A 79 2.92 -6.06 -21.08
C THR A 79 2.02 -6.11 -22.30
N ALA A 80 1.26 -7.19 -22.48
CA ALA A 80 0.31 -7.34 -23.59
C ALA A 80 -0.77 -6.25 -23.57
N ALA A 81 -1.36 -5.99 -22.40
CA ALA A 81 -2.46 -5.04 -22.23
C ALA A 81 -2.04 -3.57 -22.41
N THR A 82 -0.78 -3.25 -22.15
CA THR A 82 -0.25 -1.87 -22.20
C THR A 82 0.58 -1.57 -23.44
N THR A 83 0.67 -2.50 -24.41
CA THR A 83 1.38 -2.31 -25.69
C THR A 83 0.94 -1.07 -26.48
N LYS A 84 -0.32 -0.66 -26.34
CA LYS A 84 -0.89 0.51 -27.02
C LYS A 84 -0.74 1.81 -26.23
N LEU A 85 -0.18 1.76 -25.02
CA LEU A 85 0.01 2.93 -24.20
C LEU A 85 1.31 3.62 -24.63
N ASP A 86 1.24 4.89 -24.99
CA ASP A 86 2.40 5.68 -25.44
C ASP A 86 3.40 6.01 -24.31
N ARG A 87 3.21 5.43 -23.12
CA ARG A 87 4.02 5.66 -21.91
C ARG A 87 4.51 4.33 -21.35
N PRO A 88 5.78 4.26 -20.89
CA PRO A 88 6.29 3.06 -20.25
C PRO A 88 5.50 2.75 -18.98
N VAL A 89 5.16 1.48 -18.82
CA VAL A 89 4.55 0.93 -17.60
C VAL A 89 5.56 0.00 -16.95
N VAL A 90 6.00 0.37 -15.76
CA VAL A 90 7.05 -0.34 -15.04
C VAL A 90 6.44 -1.07 -13.86
N LEU A 91 6.58 -2.39 -13.84
CA LEU A 91 6.27 -3.20 -12.66
C LEU A 91 7.46 -3.16 -11.69
N ALA A 92 7.20 -2.92 -10.41
CA ALA A 92 8.21 -3.02 -9.36
C ALA A 92 8.85 -4.41 -9.33
N ALA A 93 10.17 -4.50 -9.11
CA ALA A 93 10.88 -5.79 -9.09
C ALA A 93 10.38 -6.75 -7.98
N SER A 94 9.95 -6.19 -6.85
CA SER A 94 9.27 -6.92 -5.78
C SER A 94 7.98 -6.18 -5.44
N PRO A 95 6.88 -6.40 -6.21
CA PRO A 95 5.68 -5.56 -6.11
C PRO A 95 5.09 -5.48 -4.71
N ARG A 96 5.15 -6.59 -3.97
CA ARG A 96 4.63 -6.67 -2.61
C ARG A 96 5.47 -5.92 -1.58
N PHE A 97 6.78 -5.86 -1.75
CA PHE A 97 7.71 -5.34 -0.73
C PHE A 97 8.44 -4.05 -1.15
N ALA A 98 8.25 -3.57 -2.38
CA ALA A 98 8.88 -2.34 -2.84
C ALA A 98 8.59 -1.12 -1.93
N PRO A 99 7.36 -0.92 -1.42
CA PRO A 99 7.07 0.15 -0.46
C PRO A 99 7.91 0.06 0.82
N VAL A 100 7.94 -1.11 1.48
CA VAL A 100 8.70 -1.24 2.75
C VAL A 100 10.21 -1.08 2.57
N HIS A 101 10.75 -1.50 1.41
CA HIS A 101 12.15 -1.20 1.09
C HIS A 101 12.41 0.29 0.91
N ALA A 102 11.45 1.05 0.39
CA ALA A 102 11.57 2.49 0.29
C ALA A 102 11.57 3.15 1.67
N GLY A 103 10.68 2.72 2.56
CA GLY A 103 10.64 3.20 3.95
C GLY A 103 11.97 3.00 4.66
N LEU A 104 12.57 1.82 4.55
CA LEU A 104 13.91 1.56 5.10
C LEU A 104 15.00 2.47 4.50
N ARG A 105 14.92 2.83 3.21
CA ARG A 105 15.87 3.79 2.62
C ARG A 105 15.67 5.20 3.16
N LEU A 106 14.42 5.65 3.33
CA LEU A 106 14.10 6.96 3.90
C LEU A 106 14.63 7.13 5.32
N LEU A 107 14.49 6.11 6.16
CA LEU A 107 15.04 6.15 7.52
C LEU A 107 16.56 6.21 7.54
N LYS A 108 17.23 5.45 6.65
CA LYS A 108 18.70 5.48 6.53
C LYS A 108 19.23 6.84 6.10
N SER A 109 18.54 7.52 5.18
CA SER A 109 18.95 8.86 4.73
C SER A 109 18.71 9.96 5.75
N SER A 110 17.74 9.77 6.65
CA SER A 110 17.29 10.83 7.56
C SER A 110 17.96 10.77 8.94
N VAL A 111 18.30 9.57 9.43
CA VAL A 111 18.57 9.39 10.89
C VAL A 111 19.87 8.65 11.22
N SER A 112 20.62 8.14 10.23
CA SER A 112 21.73 7.19 10.50
C SER A 112 21.30 6.00 11.39
N ALA A 113 20.03 5.58 11.25
CA ALA A 113 19.42 4.52 12.05
C ALA A 113 20.18 3.20 11.91
N ARG A 114 20.48 2.56 13.04
CA ARG A 114 21.15 1.26 13.09
C ARG A 114 20.14 0.13 12.96
N GLU A 115 19.00 0.27 13.64
CA GLU A 115 17.91 -0.72 13.70
C GLU A 115 16.60 -0.09 13.26
N ALA A 116 16.43 -0.03 11.93
CA ALA A 116 15.26 0.53 11.28
C ALA A 116 14.21 -0.55 10.95
N LEU A 117 12.95 -0.25 11.25
CA LEU A 117 11.80 -1.05 10.83
C LEU A 117 10.94 -0.25 9.85
N CYS A 118 10.30 -0.95 8.91
CA CYS A 118 9.23 -0.39 8.10
C CYS A 118 8.00 -1.30 8.13
N LEU A 119 6.85 -0.70 8.37
CA LEU A 119 5.55 -1.33 8.37
C LEU A 119 4.66 -0.65 7.33
N ASP A 120 4.30 -1.38 6.29
CA ASP A 120 3.29 -1.01 5.29
C ASP A 120 1.98 -1.72 5.62
N VAL A 121 1.04 -0.96 6.17
CA VAL A 121 -0.23 -1.46 6.68
C VAL A 121 -1.21 -1.54 5.52
N GLY A 122 -1.39 -2.73 4.95
CA GLY A 122 -2.46 -2.98 3.97
C GLY A 122 -3.78 -3.34 4.63
N GLN A 123 -4.87 -3.32 3.86
CA GLN A 123 -6.21 -3.69 4.36
C GLN A 123 -6.44 -5.20 4.48
N THR A 124 -5.67 -6.01 3.74
CA THR A 124 -5.66 -7.48 3.83
C THR A 124 -4.52 -8.03 4.66
N SER A 125 -3.35 -7.39 4.60
CA SER A 125 -2.16 -7.82 5.32
C SER A 125 -1.18 -6.68 5.51
N LEU A 126 -0.38 -6.81 6.57
CA LEU A 126 0.75 -5.93 6.86
C LEU A 126 2.01 -6.49 6.19
N LYS A 127 2.84 -5.62 5.63
CA LYS A 127 4.19 -5.97 5.18
C LYS A 127 5.17 -5.31 6.11
N CYS A 128 6.09 -6.10 6.61
CA CYS A 128 7.11 -5.68 7.54
C CYS A 128 8.48 -5.90 6.92
N ALA A 129 9.38 -4.93 7.10
CA ALA A 129 10.77 -5.06 6.73
C ALA A 129 11.68 -4.58 7.85
N SER A 130 12.75 -5.31 8.06
CA SER A 130 13.96 -4.87 8.74
C SER A 130 15.15 -4.99 7.77
N ARG A 131 16.37 -4.77 8.26
CA ARG A 131 17.59 -4.99 7.47
C ARG A 131 17.70 -6.42 6.94
N GLU A 132 17.26 -7.41 7.73
CA GLU A 132 17.52 -8.84 7.48
C GLU A 132 16.26 -9.64 7.20
N THR A 133 15.09 -9.10 7.54
CA THR A 133 13.82 -9.84 7.50
C THR A 133 12.78 -9.11 6.69
N LEU A 134 12.03 -9.88 5.89
CA LEU A 134 10.76 -9.48 5.28
C LEU A 134 9.68 -10.44 5.77
N GLN A 135 8.58 -9.90 6.29
CA GLN A 135 7.46 -10.70 6.76
C GLN A 135 6.12 -10.09 6.33
N VAL A 136 5.14 -10.97 6.18
CA VAL A 136 3.75 -10.60 5.92
C VAL A 136 2.89 -11.13 7.06
N PHE A 137 2.04 -10.27 7.61
CA PHE A 137 1.07 -10.64 8.63
C PHE A 137 -0.33 -10.49 8.05
N GLU A 138 -1.02 -11.61 7.83
CA GLU A 138 -2.37 -11.63 7.29
C GLU A 138 -3.38 -11.13 8.35
N ARG A 139 -4.32 -10.29 7.92
CA ARG A 139 -5.40 -9.81 8.77
C ARG A 139 -6.45 -10.91 8.92
N ASP A 140 -6.61 -11.41 10.12
CA ASP A 140 -7.73 -12.29 10.45
C ASP A 140 -9.03 -11.47 10.53
N THR A 141 -9.91 -11.67 9.56
CA THR A 141 -11.19 -10.95 9.48
C THR A 141 -12.23 -11.42 10.50
N THR A 142 -11.99 -12.54 11.19
CA THR A 142 -12.85 -12.99 12.30
C THR A 142 -12.57 -12.19 13.57
N VAL A 143 -11.30 -11.81 13.79
CA VAL A 143 -10.84 -11.04 14.96
C VAL A 143 -10.86 -9.53 14.67
N LEU A 144 -10.49 -9.13 13.46
CA LEU A 144 -10.44 -7.73 13.02
C LEU A 144 -11.24 -7.56 11.72
N PRO A 145 -12.59 -7.51 11.80
CA PRO A 145 -13.47 -7.38 10.64
C PRO A 145 -13.21 -6.12 9.83
N ARG A 146 -13.50 -6.15 8.53
CA ARG A 146 -13.40 -4.99 7.65
C ARG A 146 -14.61 -4.08 7.86
N LEU A 147 -14.36 -2.89 8.41
CA LEU A 147 -15.38 -1.86 8.62
C LEU A 147 -15.34 -0.89 7.43
N PHE A 148 -16.09 -1.19 6.36
CA PHE A 148 -16.12 -0.34 5.17
C PHE A 148 -16.51 1.11 5.52
N ILE A 149 -16.05 2.05 4.71
CA ILE A 149 -16.37 3.47 4.87
C ILE A 149 -17.89 3.64 4.78
N GLY A 150 -18.47 4.39 5.73
CA GLY A 150 -19.92 4.56 5.85
C GLY A 150 -20.66 3.50 6.68
N MET A 151 -20.01 2.39 7.05
CA MET A 151 -20.60 1.45 8.03
C MET A 151 -20.54 2.01 9.46
N PRO A 152 -21.56 1.78 10.30
CA PRO A 152 -21.50 2.12 11.72
C PRO A 152 -20.27 1.51 12.41
N ARG A 153 -19.63 2.28 13.28
CA ARG A 153 -18.51 1.81 14.10
C ARG A 153 -19.03 1.20 15.39
N PRO A 154 -18.41 0.11 15.91
CA PRO A 154 -18.71 -0.36 17.26
C PRO A 154 -18.49 0.74 18.31
N GLU A 155 -19.53 1.03 19.10
CA GLU A 155 -19.53 2.12 20.09
C GLU A 155 -18.50 1.92 21.21
N ASP A 156 -18.17 0.66 21.52
CA ASP A 156 -17.20 0.29 22.55
C ASP A 156 -15.73 0.42 22.08
N GLY A 157 -15.48 0.77 20.82
CA GLY A 157 -14.14 0.98 20.27
C GLY A 157 -13.24 -0.26 20.21
N HIS A 158 -13.76 -1.48 20.42
CA HIS A 158 -12.92 -2.69 20.50
C HIS A 158 -12.10 -2.95 19.22
N HIS A 159 -12.63 -2.54 18.07
CA HIS A 159 -11.98 -2.64 16.76
C HIS A 159 -10.68 -1.83 16.69
N ILE A 160 -10.62 -0.65 17.32
CA ILE A 160 -9.40 0.18 17.40
C ILE A 160 -8.34 -0.56 18.23
N THR A 161 -8.74 -1.08 19.39
CA THR A 161 -7.83 -1.85 20.26
C THR A 161 -7.31 -3.10 19.55
N ALA A 162 -8.17 -3.82 18.82
CA ALA A 162 -7.77 -4.99 18.03
C ALA A 162 -6.80 -4.61 16.90
N ALA A 163 -7.04 -3.49 16.21
CA ALA A 163 -6.14 -2.96 15.19
C ALA A 163 -4.76 -2.60 15.77
N VAL A 164 -4.72 -1.85 16.87
CA VAL A 164 -3.48 -1.49 17.57
C VAL A 164 -2.70 -2.74 17.96
N ARG A 165 -3.34 -3.74 18.56
CA ARG A 165 -2.71 -5.02 18.93
C ARG A 165 -2.17 -5.79 17.73
N PHE A 166 -2.87 -5.78 16.62
CA PHE A 166 -2.43 -6.46 15.40
C PHE A 166 -1.17 -5.81 14.82
N LEU A 167 -1.17 -4.48 14.66
CA LEU A 167 -0.02 -3.72 14.14
C LEU A 167 1.19 -3.83 15.07
N ALA A 168 0.97 -3.63 16.37
CA ALA A 168 2.02 -3.77 17.38
C ALA A 168 2.56 -5.20 17.48
N GLY A 169 1.69 -6.20 17.33
CA GLY A 169 2.07 -7.61 17.27
C GLY A 169 3.05 -7.90 16.14
N ALA A 170 2.78 -7.37 14.94
CA ALA A 170 3.67 -7.49 13.79
C ALA A 170 5.05 -6.84 14.06
N LEU A 171 5.06 -5.64 14.67
CA LEU A 171 6.30 -4.96 15.05
C LEU A 171 7.10 -5.75 16.09
N ARG A 172 6.44 -6.41 17.05
CA ARG A 172 7.11 -7.26 18.06
C ARG A 172 7.64 -8.58 17.51
N ALA A 173 7.02 -9.11 16.46
CA ALA A 173 7.39 -10.40 15.88
C ALA A 173 8.67 -10.33 15.02
N LEU A 174 9.09 -9.14 14.59
CA LEU A 174 10.34 -8.98 13.84
C LEU A 174 11.56 -9.24 14.74
N PRO A 175 12.48 -10.14 14.32
CA PRO A 175 13.75 -10.35 15.02
C PRO A 175 14.53 -9.04 15.14
N ARG A 176 15.08 -8.78 16.32
CA ARG A 176 15.91 -7.61 16.61
C ARG A 176 16.89 -7.92 17.74
N ASP A 177 18.15 -7.55 17.53
CA ASP A 177 19.22 -7.77 18.51
C ASP A 177 19.32 -6.62 19.53
N THR A 178 18.84 -5.42 19.16
CA THR A 178 18.86 -4.23 20.02
C THR A 178 17.54 -3.43 19.95
N SER A 179 17.48 -2.29 20.63
CA SER A 179 16.35 -1.36 20.57
C SER A 179 16.20 -0.75 19.17
N VAL A 180 14.99 -0.81 18.62
CA VAL A 180 14.62 -0.11 17.37
C VAL A 180 14.82 1.40 17.55
N ASP A 181 15.64 2.01 16.70
CA ASP A 181 15.96 3.44 16.73
C ASP A 181 15.26 4.24 15.64
N ALA A 182 14.61 3.57 14.67
CA ALA A 182 13.74 4.22 13.70
C ALA A 182 12.59 3.32 13.21
N LEU A 183 11.41 3.91 12.98
CA LEU A 183 10.24 3.25 12.40
C LEU A 183 9.65 4.08 11.26
N CYS A 184 9.36 3.44 10.14
CA CYS A 184 8.52 3.99 9.07
C CYS A 184 7.18 3.26 9.12
N LEU A 185 6.11 3.98 9.44
CA LEU A 185 4.75 3.47 9.55
C LEU A 185 3.89 4.06 8.42
N ALA A 186 3.57 3.26 7.42
CA ALA A 186 2.64 3.66 6.37
C ALA A 186 1.24 3.13 6.65
N LEU A 187 0.26 4.02 6.77
CA LEU A 187 -1.13 3.70 7.09
C LEU A 187 -2.02 3.68 5.82
N PRO A 188 -3.03 2.80 5.72
CA PRO A 188 -3.91 2.63 4.55
C PRO A 188 -5.03 3.68 4.53
N CYS A 189 -4.74 4.92 4.90
CA CYS A 189 -5.71 5.99 4.99
C CYS A 189 -5.05 7.34 4.74
N PRO A 190 -5.82 8.36 4.32
CA PRO A 190 -5.37 9.75 4.39
C PRO A 190 -4.92 10.10 5.81
N LEU A 191 -3.95 11.00 5.91
CA LEU A 191 -3.48 11.58 7.16
C LEU A 191 -3.57 13.10 7.04
N ASP A 192 -4.00 13.77 8.09
CA ASP A 192 -3.94 15.23 8.16
C ASP A 192 -2.57 15.72 8.65
N GLU A 193 -2.40 17.04 8.78
CA GLU A 193 -1.15 17.66 9.26
C GLU A 193 -0.77 17.26 10.69
N ALA A 194 -1.74 16.82 11.49
CA ALA A 194 -1.55 16.31 12.85
C ALA A 194 -1.41 14.78 12.90
N LEU A 195 -1.29 14.12 11.74
CA LEU A 195 -1.22 12.67 11.56
C LEU A 195 -2.46 11.93 12.09
N VAL A 196 -3.61 12.62 12.16
CA VAL A 196 -4.88 11.99 12.50
C VAL A 196 -5.34 11.15 11.30
N PRO A 197 -5.65 9.86 11.51
CA PRO A 197 -6.03 8.97 10.42
C PRO A 197 -7.45 9.25 9.91
N GLY A 198 -7.58 9.26 8.59
CA GLY A 198 -8.87 9.28 7.90
C GLY A 198 -9.51 7.90 7.77
N GLY A 199 -10.57 7.82 6.96
CA GLY A 199 -11.36 6.61 6.75
C GLY A 199 -10.58 5.47 6.08
N CYS A 200 -10.68 4.25 6.64
CA CYS A 200 -10.26 3.00 6.01
C CYS A 200 -11.01 1.81 6.63
N THR A 201 -10.72 0.58 6.18
CA THR A 201 -11.39 -0.63 6.67
C THR A 201 -11.02 -1.06 8.08
N TYR A 202 -10.12 -0.37 8.76
CA TYR A 202 -9.82 -0.60 10.18
C TYR A 202 -10.76 0.17 11.12
N GLY A 203 -11.43 1.22 10.63
CA GLY A 203 -12.43 1.98 11.39
C GLY A 203 -11.87 2.94 12.47
N TRP A 204 -10.58 3.23 12.46
CA TRP A 204 -9.92 4.12 13.44
C TRP A 204 -9.97 5.62 13.08
N GLU A 205 -10.88 6.03 12.19
CA GLU A 205 -10.90 7.41 11.72
C GLU A 205 -11.09 8.40 12.87
N GLY A 206 -10.35 9.51 12.82
CA GLY A 206 -10.33 10.51 13.89
C GLY A 206 -9.55 10.11 15.15
N HIS A 207 -9.00 8.89 15.24
CA HIS A 207 -8.28 8.41 16.42
C HIS A 207 -6.87 9.02 16.52
N SER A 208 -6.80 10.24 17.06
CA SER A 208 -5.56 11.06 17.13
C SER A 208 -4.39 10.39 17.87
N THR A 209 -4.65 9.45 18.78
CA THR A 209 -3.59 8.73 19.51
C THR A 209 -3.14 7.44 18.83
N LEU A 210 -3.67 7.08 17.65
CA LEU A 210 -3.42 5.79 17.00
C LEU A 210 -1.93 5.42 16.94
N VAL A 211 -1.09 6.35 16.46
CA VAL A 211 0.35 6.11 16.33
C VAL A 211 0.97 5.89 17.71
N ALA A 212 0.65 6.74 18.69
CA ALA A 212 1.16 6.60 20.05
C ALA A 212 0.73 5.27 20.70
N ASP A 213 -0.51 4.85 20.49
CA ASP A 213 -1.06 3.59 21.00
C ASP A 213 -0.35 2.38 20.38
N ILE A 214 -0.07 2.41 19.07
CA ILE A 214 0.70 1.37 18.37
C ILE A 214 2.11 1.28 18.96
N LEU A 215 2.80 2.41 19.13
CA LEU A 215 4.17 2.44 19.66
C LEU A 215 4.24 1.92 21.09
N ALA A 216 3.31 2.36 21.94
CA ALA A 216 3.20 1.94 23.33
C ALA A 216 2.92 0.43 23.43
N GLU A 217 1.93 -0.06 22.68
CA GLU A 217 1.60 -1.49 22.63
C GLU A 217 2.77 -2.31 22.05
N ALA A 218 3.47 -1.81 21.03
CA ALA A 218 4.64 -2.47 20.45
C ALA A 218 5.86 -2.51 21.38
N ARG A 219 5.82 -1.77 22.50
CA ARG A 219 6.92 -1.60 23.45
C ARG A 219 8.19 -1.09 22.76
N LEU A 220 8.03 -0.20 21.79
CA LEU A 220 9.17 0.47 21.17
C LEU A 220 9.66 1.57 22.13
N PRO A 221 10.98 1.67 22.38
CA PRO A 221 11.50 2.63 23.34
C PRO A 221 11.20 4.06 22.87
N GLY A 222 10.67 4.89 23.77
CA GLY A 222 10.47 6.30 23.52
C GLY A 222 11.82 6.99 23.30
N GLY A 223 12.12 7.37 22.07
CA GLY A 223 13.38 8.02 21.71
C GLY A 223 13.86 7.76 20.28
N GLY A 224 13.34 6.73 19.60
CA GLY A 224 13.58 6.51 18.18
C GLY A 224 12.74 7.43 17.28
N GLU A 225 13.20 7.65 16.05
CA GLU A 225 12.47 8.46 15.06
C GLU A 225 11.30 7.66 14.48
N VAL A 226 10.14 8.30 14.34
CA VAL A 226 8.95 7.67 13.74
C VAL A 226 8.48 8.52 12.56
N LEU A 227 8.70 7.99 11.35
CA LEU A 227 8.17 8.54 10.12
C LEU A 227 6.79 7.92 9.85
N VAL A 228 5.75 8.75 9.77
CA VAL A 228 4.39 8.31 9.45
C VAL A 228 4.01 8.85 8.08
N LEU A 229 3.50 7.97 7.22
CA LEU A 229 3.07 8.28 5.85
C LEU A 229 1.75 7.55 5.57
N ASN A 230 1.05 7.91 4.49
CA ASN A 230 0.07 6.99 3.92
C ASN A 230 0.74 5.95 2.99
N ASP A 231 0.03 4.87 2.69
CA ASP A 231 0.54 3.76 1.86
C ASP A 231 0.87 4.17 0.41
N ALA A 232 0.05 5.05 -0.18
CA ALA A 232 0.28 5.59 -1.51
C ALA A 232 1.54 6.48 -1.57
N GLU A 233 1.81 7.22 -0.51
CA GLU A 233 3.03 8.03 -0.35
C GLU A 233 4.27 7.15 -0.30
N LEU A 234 4.24 6.10 0.53
CA LEU A 234 5.33 5.14 0.63
C LEU A 234 5.58 4.44 -0.72
N ALA A 235 4.52 4.10 -1.44
CA ALA A 235 4.61 3.50 -2.77
C ALA A 235 5.25 4.45 -3.81
N ALA A 236 4.93 5.73 -3.79
CA ALA A 236 5.57 6.69 -4.68
C ALA A 236 7.03 6.98 -4.29
N GLU A 237 7.42 6.89 -3.01
CA GLU A 237 8.83 6.89 -2.61
C GLU A 237 9.58 5.62 -3.08
N ALA A 238 8.88 4.49 -3.22
CA ALA A 238 9.44 3.33 -3.90
C ALA A 238 9.69 3.59 -5.39
N ALA A 239 8.73 4.19 -6.10
CA ALA A 239 8.90 4.61 -7.49
C ALA A 239 10.02 5.65 -7.67
N ARG A 240 10.21 6.55 -6.71
CA ARG A 240 11.31 7.52 -6.72
C ARG A 240 12.68 6.85 -6.78
N GLY A 241 12.85 5.74 -6.07
CA GLY A 241 14.09 4.97 -6.03
C GLY A 241 14.31 3.99 -7.19
N ASP A 242 13.35 3.85 -8.12
CA ASP A 242 13.48 2.95 -9.26
C ASP A 242 14.30 3.60 -10.38
N SER A 243 15.48 3.04 -10.68
CA SER A 243 16.41 3.60 -11.66
C SER A 243 15.87 3.60 -13.09
N ARG A 244 14.93 2.70 -13.41
CA ARG A 244 14.25 2.65 -14.72
C ARG A 244 13.37 3.88 -14.95
N LEU A 245 13.02 4.59 -13.88
CA LEU A 245 12.24 5.80 -13.91
C LEU A 245 13.09 7.07 -13.78
N ALA A 246 14.43 6.98 -13.67
CA ALA A 246 15.29 8.12 -13.35
C ALA A 246 15.12 9.32 -14.31
N SER A 247 14.89 9.07 -15.61
CA SER A 247 14.69 10.10 -16.64
C SER A 247 13.27 10.68 -16.73
N HIS A 248 12.33 10.16 -15.94
CA HIS A 248 10.91 10.55 -15.97
C HIS A 248 10.62 11.55 -14.84
N ARG A 249 9.85 12.59 -15.16
CA ARG A 249 9.53 13.71 -14.26
C ARG A 249 8.15 13.58 -13.62
N ARG A 250 7.17 12.98 -14.30
CA ARG A 250 5.77 12.91 -13.86
C ARG A 250 5.31 11.46 -13.90
N ILE A 251 5.45 10.76 -12.79
CA ILE A 251 5.23 9.32 -12.70
C ILE A 251 3.89 9.06 -12.00
N LEU A 252 2.99 8.32 -12.66
CA LEU A 252 1.80 7.76 -12.02
C LEU A 252 2.21 6.52 -11.22
N CYS A 253 2.03 6.54 -9.91
CA CYS A 253 2.30 5.41 -9.03
C CYS A 253 0.96 4.77 -8.64
N LEU A 254 0.73 3.51 -8.99
CA LEU A 254 -0.46 2.76 -8.58
C LEU A 254 -0.10 1.57 -7.71
N THR A 255 -0.88 1.37 -6.65
CA THR A 255 -0.82 0.18 -5.79
C THR A 255 -2.04 -0.68 -6.05
N LEU A 256 -1.84 -1.98 -6.32
CA LEU A 256 -2.89 -2.94 -6.64
C LEU A 256 -3.05 -3.93 -5.50
N GLY A 257 -4.08 -3.75 -4.67
CA GLY A 257 -4.26 -4.51 -3.43
C GLY A 257 -5.73 -4.77 -3.10
N PHE A 258 -6.13 -4.45 -1.86
CA PHE A 258 -7.52 -4.60 -1.45
C PHE A 258 -8.45 -3.75 -2.32
N GLY A 259 -8.06 -2.50 -2.56
CA GLY A 259 -8.52 -1.68 -3.66
C GLY A 259 -7.30 -1.04 -4.34
N PRO A 260 -7.50 -0.32 -5.44
CA PRO A 260 -6.43 0.42 -6.10
C PRO A 260 -6.14 1.72 -5.34
N GLY A 261 -4.85 1.98 -5.08
CA GLY A 261 -4.36 3.26 -4.57
C GLY A 261 -3.55 3.99 -5.64
N GLY A 262 -3.40 5.30 -5.50
CA GLY A 262 -2.73 6.12 -6.51
C GLY A 262 -2.02 7.34 -5.92
N ALA A 263 -0.87 7.69 -6.50
CA ALA A 263 -0.18 8.94 -6.24
C ALA A 263 0.52 9.45 -7.51
N LEU A 264 0.64 10.76 -7.62
CA LEU A 264 1.44 11.43 -8.64
C LEU A 264 2.79 11.86 -8.04
N LEU A 265 3.86 11.25 -8.54
CA LEU A 265 5.22 11.64 -8.25
C LEU A 265 5.69 12.67 -9.30
N VAL A 266 5.96 13.89 -8.86
CA VAL A 266 6.57 14.94 -9.69
C VAL A 266 8.00 15.19 -9.20
N ARG A 267 8.96 15.23 -10.12
CA ARG A 267 10.36 15.57 -9.89
C ARG A 267 10.69 16.88 -10.60
N ASP A 268 11.49 17.71 -9.94
CA ASP A 268 11.95 19.00 -10.47
C ASP A 268 13.09 18.82 -11.50
#